data_AF-A0A5C6HM39-F1
#
_entry.id   AF-A0A5C6HM39-F1
#
_cell.length_a   1.000
_cell.length_b   1.000
_cell.length_c   1.000
_cell.angle_alpha   90.00
_cell.angle_beta   90.00
_cell.angle_gamma   90.00
#
_symmetry.space_group_name_H-M   'P 1'
#
loop_
_entity.id
_entity.type
_entity.pdbx_description
1 polymer ?
#
loop_
_entity_poly.entity_id
_entity_poly.type
_entity_poly.pdbx_seq_one_letter_code
_entity_poly.pdbx_strand_id
1 'polypeptide(L)'
;MKNSKTIKQFILALSIVCSSTSQLWADSWKEITYADPTIFVEEGKYYLTGTRGREPFGFALLESTDLKHWSVANGDTLQLILRKGDHVFGERGFWAPQYFKDEDTYYFTYTANEHTAIASSKSVFGPFLQEEIKPIDGSAKNIDPFLFKDDDGKYYLYHVRFNKGNYLWVAEFDMVKRSIKPETLKQCLDCTEPWEKTPNYKSAPIMEGPTVKKWDGVYYLFYSANHFMNIDYSVGYATSTSPFGPWKKNTNNPIIHRSLVGENGSGHGDVFKGLDGRYYYVYHVHSSDSTVQPRKTRIVPLIMKKENGIYHITIDRKHIIKPVWK
;
A
#
# COMPACT_ATOMS: atom_id res chain seq x y z
N MET A 1 20.09 71.15 -66.86
CA MET A 1 19.38 71.79 -65.73
C MET A 1 18.34 70.82 -65.19
N LYS A 2 18.48 70.41 -63.92
CA LYS A 2 17.49 69.74 -63.04
C LYS A 2 17.00 68.34 -63.49
N ASN A 3 16.88 67.30 -62.67
CA ASN A 3 17.25 67.00 -61.29
C ASN A 3 16.91 65.52 -61.08
N SER A 4 17.78 64.78 -60.39
CA SER A 4 17.52 63.74 -59.37
C SER A 4 16.38 62.71 -59.60
N LYS A 5 16.56 61.40 -59.44
CA LYS A 5 16.98 60.72 -58.21
C LYS A 5 17.34 59.27 -58.52
N THR A 6 18.51 58.87 -58.04
CA THR A 6 18.99 57.49 -57.93
C THR A 6 18.19 56.78 -56.83
N ILE A 7 17.44 55.74 -57.16
CA ILE A 7 16.82 54.85 -56.17
C ILE A 7 17.85 53.78 -55.81
N LYS A 8 18.44 53.89 -54.62
CA LYS A 8 19.19 52.79 -54.00
C LYS A 8 18.16 51.79 -53.45
N GLN A 9 18.04 50.63 -54.07
CA GLN A 9 17.31 49.50 -53.48
C GLN A 9 18.12 48.97 -52.29
N PHE A 10 17.58 49.15 -51.09
CA PHE A 10 18.05 48.47 -49.89
C PHE A 10 17.52 47.03 -49.90
N ILE A 11 18.43 46.08 -49.84
CA ILE A 11 18.16 44.66 -49.58
C ILE A 11 17.69 44.54 -48.13
N LEU A 12 16.46 44.07 -47.91
CA LEU A 12 16.03 43.56 -46.61
C LEU A 12 15.95 42.04 -46.72
N ALA A 13 17.08 41.37 -46.45
CA ALA A 13 17.10 39.93 -46.27
C ALA A 13 16.46 39.63 -44.91
N LEU A 14 15.21 39.18 -44.93
CA LEU A 14 14.50 38.71 -43.75
C LEU A 14 15.09 37.35 -43.35
N SER A 15 16.12 37.36 -42.50
CA SER A 15 16.61 36.15 -41.86
C SER A 15 15.55 35.66 -40.87
N ILE A 16 14.73 34.70 -41.32
CA ILE A 16 13.85 33.93 -40.43
C ILE A 16 14.77 33.11 -39.53
N VAL A 17 15.04 33.64 -38.33
CA VAL A 17 15.59 32.84 -37.24
C VAL A 17 14.45 31.94 -36.80
N CYS A 18 14.45 30.71 -37.30
CA CYS A 18 13.62 29.64 -36.77
C CYS A 18 14.20 29.30 -35.39
N SER A 19 13.77 30.04 -34.36
CA SER A 19 13.99 29.64 -32.98
C SER A 19 13.08 28.45 -32.72
N SER A 20 13.57 27.24 -32.99
CA SER A 20 12.99 26.03 -32.44
C SER A 20 13.16 26.12 -30.92
N THR A 21 12.16 26.66 -30.23
CA THR A 21 12.01 26.42 -28.80
C THR A 21 11.75 24.93 -28.65
N SER A 22 12.82 24.16 -28.46
CA SER A 22 12.73 22.83 -27.88
C SER A 22 12.12 23.04 -26.50
N GLN A 23 10.81 22.85 -26.40
CA GLN A 23 10.14 22.73 -25.12
C GLN A 23 10.69 21.44 -24.52
N LEU A 24 11.77 21.55 -23.75
CA LEU A 24 12.21 20.50 -22.85
C LEU A 24 11.05 20.30 -21.89
N TRP A 25 10.20 19.30 -22.16
CA TRP A 25 9.34 18.75 -21.12
C TRP A 25 10.32 18.20 -20.09
N ALA A 26 10.55 18.96 -19.02
CA ALA A 26 11.29 18.43 -17.90
C ALA A 26 10.51 17.22 -17.41
N ASP A 27 11.05 16.03 -17.63
CA ASP A 27 10.54 14.77 -17.09
C ASP A 27 10.64 14.81 -15.56
N SER A 28 9.67 15.47 -14.93
CA SER A 28 9.64 15.61 -13.49
C SER A 28 9.15 14.32 -12.87
N TRP A 29 9.93 13.78 -11.94
CA TRP A 29 9.50 12.79 -10.97
C TRP A 29 8.17 13.17 -10.33
N LYS A 30 7.23 12.23 -10.23
CA LYS A 30 5.91 12.43 -9.63
C LYS A 30 5.81 11.65 -8.33
N GLU A 31 5.16 12.20 -7.30
CA GLU A 31 4.83 11.40 -6.12
C GLU A 31 3.99 10.18 -6.49
N ILE A 32 4.23 9.05 -5.83
CA ILE A 32 3.46 7.83 -6.04
C ILE A 32 2.10 7.97 -5.37
N THR A 33 1.04 7.72 -6.14
CA THR A 33 -0.36 7.86 -5.69
C THR A 33 -1.04 6.50 -5.53
N TYR A 34 -0.36 5.54 -4.92
CA TYR A 34 -0.95 4.27 -4.51
C TYR A 34 -1.42 4.41 -3.07
N ALA A 35 -2.71 4.18 -2.87
CA ALA A 35 -3.23 3.97 -1.53
C ALA A 35 -3.03 2.51 -1.11
N ASP A 36 -3.20 2.26 0.18
CA ASP A 36 -3.13 0.91 0.75
C ASP A 36 -1.89 0.12 0.25
N PRO A 37 -0.68 0.72 0.33
CA PRO A 37 0.49 0.20 -0.34
C PRO A 37 1.10 -1.02 0.37
N THR A 38 1.74 -1.90 -0.40
CA THR A 38 2.62 -2.98 0.08
C THR A 38 3.92 -2.98 -0.70
N ILE A 39 5.02 -3.39 -0.05
CA ILE A 39 6.35 -3.53 -0.67
C ILE A 39 6.84 -4.96 -0.48
N PHE A 40 7.11 -5.62 -1.61
CA PHE A 40 7.81 -6.90 -1.67
C PHE A 40 9.30 -6.66 -1.96
N VAL A 41 10.20 -7.44 -1.35
CA VAL A 41 11.66 -7.26 -1.47
C VAL A 41 12.29 -8.56 -1.92
N GLU A 42 13.02 -8.51 -3.03
CA GLU A 42 13.67 -9.69 -3.61
C GLU A 42 14.85 -9.28 -4.50
N GLU A 43 15.90 -10.11 -4.54
CA GLU A 43 17.03 -9.98 -5.47
C GLU A 43 17.63 -8.55 -5.55
N GLY A 44 17.74 -7.87 -4.40
CA GLY A 44 18.32 -6.53 -4.33
C GLY A 44 17.41 -5.41 -4.83
N LYS A 45 16.11 -5.68 -5.00
CA LYS A 45 15.09 -4.71 -5.41
C LYS A 45 13.92 -4.65 -4.46
N TYR A 46 13.22 -3.53 -4.52
CA TYR A 46 11.92 -3.28 -3.90
C TYR A 46 10.86 -3.26 -4.99
N TYR A 47 9.69 -3.84 -4.72
CA TYR A 47 8.55 -3.86 -5.61
C TYR A 47 7.31 -3.30 -4.89
N LEU A 48 6.78 -2.17 -5.37
CA LEU A 48 5.68 -1.43 -4.75
C LEU A 48 4.41 -1.54 -5.59
N THR A 49 3.32 -1.84 -4.92
CA THR A 49 1.97 -1.84 -5.49
C THR A 49 0.98 -1.27 -4.46
N GLY A 50 -0.26 -1.06 -4.88
CA GLY A 50 -1.33 -0.58 -4.01
C GLY A 50 -2.61 -0.27 -4.78
N THR A 51 -3.63 0.17 -4.05
CA THR A 51 -4.90 0.63 -4.59
C THR A 51 -4.71 1.84 -5.52
N ARG A 52 -5.14 1.69 -6.78
CA ARG A 52 -5.08 2.76 -7.81
C ARG A 52 -6.33 3.62 -7.90
N GLY A 53 -7.50 3.06 -7.58
CA GLY A 53 -8.78 3.77 -7.61
C GLY A 53 -9.26 4.24 -8.98
N ARG A 54 -8.75 3.68 -10.08
CA ARG A 54 -9.10 4.07 -11.46
C ARG A 54 -9.07 2.90 -12.44
N GLU A 55 -9.79 3.04 -13.55
CA GLU A 55 -9.76 2.10 -14.67
C GLU A 55 -8.42 2.16 -15.45
N PRO A 56 -8.01 1.08 -16.14
CA PRO A 56 -8.51 -0.28 -15.94
C PRO A 56 -8.29 -0.73 -14.50
N PHE A 57 -9.30 -1.35 -13.88
CA PHE A 57 -9.20 -1.85 -12.50
C PHE A 57 -8.19 -2.99 -12.40
N GLY A 58 -7.43 -2.99 -11.31
CA GLY A 58 -6.32 -3.88 -11.09
C GLY A 58 -5.16 -3.18 -10.38
N PHE A 59 -4.02 -3.86 -10.35
CA PHE A 59 -2.82 -3.45 -9.63
C PHE A 59 -1.63 -3.36 -10.57
N ALA A 60 -0.83 -2.31 -10.40
CA ALA A 60 0.39 -2.08 -11.18
C ALA A 60 1.60 -2.22 -10.26
N LEU A 61 2.77 -2.49 -10.85
CA LEU A 61 4.00 -2.71 -10.10
C LEU A 61 5.05 -1.66 -10.47
N LEU A 62 5.65 -1.07 -9.45
CA LEU A 62 6.82 -0.22 -9.56
C LEU A 62 8.01 -0.94 -8.91
N GLU A 63 9.22 -0.68 -9.40
CA GLU A 63 10.46 -1.20 -8.81
C GLU A 63 11.42 -0.08 -8.41
N SER A 64 12.26 -0.36 -7.41
CA SER A 64 13.29 0.56 -6.91
C SER A 64 14.44 -0.20 -6.28
N THR A 65 15.61 0.44 -6.16
CA THR A 65 16.75 -0.06 -5.37
C THR A 65 17.07 0.84 -4.17
N ASP A 66 16.37 1.97 -4.00
CA ASP A 66 16.70 2.99 -3.00
C ASP A 66 15.49 3.51 -2.20
N LEU A 67 14.29 2.96 -2.43
CA LEU A 67 13.00 3.34 -1.84
C LEU A 67 12.49 4.74 -2.22
N LYS A 68 13.30 5.56 -2.91
CA LYS A 68 12.97 6.95 -3.23
C LYS A 68 12.62 7.14 -4.69
N HIS A 69 13.40 6.57 -5.59
CA HIS A 69 13.22 6.66 -7.03
C HIS A 69 12.71 5.33 -7.54
N TRP A 70 11.53 5.37 -8.15
CA TRP A 70 10.80 4.20 -8.63
C TRP A 70 10.58 4.29 -10.13
N SER A 71 10.70 3.17 -10.82
CA SER A 71 10.34 3.07 -12.23
C SER A 71 9.23 2.05 -12.41
N VAL A 72 8.60 2.08 -13.58
CA VAL A 72 7.81 0.94 -14.05
C VAL A 72 8.63 -0.34 -13.92
N ALA A 73 8.03 -1.39 -13.35
CA ALA A 73 8.64 -2.71 -13.32
C ALA A 73 8.49 -3.41 -14.68
N ASN A 74 9.57 -4.04 -15.16
CA ASN A 74 9.58 -4.86 -16.38
C ASN A 74 9.08 -4.16 -17.67
N GLY A 75 9.78 -3.11 -18.09
CA GLY A 75 9.59 -2.44 -19.38
C GLY A 75 9.41 -0.93 -19.27
N ASP A 76 8.98 -0.31 -20.37
CA ASP A 76 8.90 1.16 -20.49
C ASP A 76 7.51 1.74 -20.17
N THR A 77 6.51 0.89 -19.94
CA THR A 77 5.11 1.32 -19.75
C THR A 77 4.46 0.63 -18.55
N LEU A 78 3.71 1.38 -17.75
CA LEU A 78 3.06 0.85 -16.55
C LEU A 78 2.06 -0.25 -16.91
N GLN A 79 2.43 -1.50 -16.64
CA GLN A 79 1.57 -2.67 -16.84
C GLN A 79 0.79 -3.01 -15.57
N LEU A 80 -0.42 -3.54 -15.75
CA LEU A 80 -1.15 -4.16 -14.66
C LEU A 80 -0.64 -5.59 -14.48
N ILE A 81 -0.13 -5.90 -13.29
CA ILE A 81 0.27 -7.25 -12.91
C ILE A 81 -0.94 -8.12 -12.55
N LEU A 82 -2.07 -7.50 -12.22
CA LEU A 82 -3.36 -8.13 -12.02
C LEU A 82 -4.42 -7.19 -12.58
N ARG A 83 -5.31 -7.69 -13.43
CA ARG A 83 -6.29 -6.86 -14.14
C ARG A 83 -7.69 -7.47 -14.10
N LYS A 84 -8.70 -6.63 -13.87
CA LYS A 84 -10.11 -7.03 -13.94
C LYS A 84 -10.43 -7.70 -15.29
N GLY A 85 -11.03 -8.87 -15.23
CA GLY A 85 -11.40 -9.67 -16.41
C GLY A 85 -10.35 -10.68 -16.85
N ASP A 86 -9.11 -10.60 -16.33
CA ASP A 86 -8.03 -11.51 -16.70
C ASP A 86 -7.95 -12.66 -15.67
N HIS A 87 -8.87 -13.63 -15.74
CA HIS A 87 -8.91 -14.81 -14.85
C HIS A 87 -8.77 -14.50 -13.35
N VAL A 88 -9.40 -13.42 -12.88
CA VAL A 88 -9.37 -13.02 -11.47
C VAL A 88 -10.76 -12.61 -10.99
N PHE A 89 -11.02 -12.81 -9.71
CA PHE A 89 -12.29 -12.50 -9.08
C PHE A 89 -12.48 -10.99 -8.96
N GLY A 90 -13.69 -10.53 -9.30
CA GLY A 90 -14.17 -9.19 -9.04
C GLY A 90 -14.40 -8.33 -10.29
N GLU A 91 -15.33 -7.38 -10.16
CA GLU A 91 -15.71 -6.42 -11.18
C GLU A 91 -15.45 -4.96 -10.78
N ARG A 92 -15.23 -4.69 -9.49
CA ARG A 92 -14.96 -3.35 -8.97
C ARG A 92 -14.28 -3.43 -7.62
N GLY A 93 -13.79 -2.28 -7.17
CA GLY A 93 -13.26 -2.15 -5.81
C GLY A 93 -12.00 -2.96 -5.57
N PHE A 94 -11.08 -2.95 -6.55
CA PHE A 94 -9.76 -3.58 -6.45
C PHE A 94 -8.89 -2.78 -5.46
N TRP A 95 -8.78 -3.27 -4.23
CA TRP A 95 -8.17 -2.56 -3.11
C TRP A 95 -7.19 -3.42 -2.30
N ALA A 96 -6.33 -2.74 -1.54
CA ALA A 96 -5.53 -3.27 -0.44
C ALA A 96 -4.81 -4.59 -0.76
N PRO A 97 -3.86 -4.57 -1.72
CA PRO A 97 -3.13 -5.76 -2.06
C PRO A 97 -2.07 -6.09 -1.00
N GLN A 98 -1.79 -7.39 -0.84
CA GLN A 98 -0.56 -7.88 -0.24
C GLN A 98 0.22 -8.63 -1.31
N TYR A 99 1.53 -8.41 -1.37
CA TYR A 99 2.41 -9.09 -2.30
C TYR A 99 3.51 -9.87 -1.55
N PHE A 100 3.56 -11.19 -1.72
CA PHE A 100 4.57 -12.05 -1.11
C PHE A 100 4.95 -13.22 -2.02
N LYS A 101 6.05 -13.88 -1.68
CA LYS A 101 6.51 -15.13 -2.29
C LYS A 101 6.48 -16.23 -1.26
N ASP A 102 6.09 -17.42 -1.70
CA ASP A 102 6.17 -18.64 -0.91
C ASP A 102 6.67 -19.77 -1.81
N GLU A 103 7.83 -20.31 -1.43
CA GLU A 103 8.67 -21.16 -2.30
C GLU A 103 8.92 -20.49 -3.66
N ASP A 104 8.67 -21.18 -4.77
CA ASP A 104 8.87 -20.67 -6.13
C ASP A 104 7.61 -20.02 -6.74
N THR A 105 6.69 -19.55 -5.89
CA THR A 105 5.42 -18.97 -6.33
C THR A 105 5.18 -17.60 -5.71
N TYR A 106 4.83 -16.64 -6.55
CA TYR A 106 4.41 -15.30 -6.15
C TYR A 106 2.91 -15.30 -5.92
N TYR A 107 2.48 -14.65 -4.84
CA TYR A 107 1.09 -14.57 -4.44
C TYR A 107 0.66 -13.13 -4.25
N PHE A 108 -0.58 -12.88 -4.62
CA PHE A 108 -1.22 -11.59 -4.51
C PHE A 108 -2.57 -11.78 -3.86
N THR A 109 -2.73 -11.35 -2.61
CA THR A 109 -4.06 -11.23 -2.01
C THR A 109 -4.57 -9.82 -2.23
N TYR A 110 -5.87 -9.68 -2.44
CA TYR A 110 -6.48 -8.38 -2.71
C TYR A 110 -7.97 -8.41 -2.37
N THR A 111 -8.57 -7.22 -2.31
CA THR A 111 -10.03 -7.07 -2.21
C THR A 111 -10.61 -6.78 -3.58
N ALA A 112 -11.73 -7.42 -3.94
CA ALA A 112 -12.62 -6.95 -5.00
C ALA A 112 -14.07 -7.31 -4.66
N ASN A 113 -15.03 -6.48 -5.08
CA ASN A 113 -16.45 -6.63 -4.72
C ASN A 113 -16.70 -6.82 -3.21
N GLU A 114 -15.88 -6.18 -2.37
CA GLU A 114 -15.89 -6.35 -0.90
C GLU A 114 -15.77 -7.82 -0.46
N HIS A 115 -14.95 -8.59 -1.17
CA HIS A 115 -14.47 -9.90 -0.76
C HIS A 115 -12.97 -9.99 -1.01
N THR A 116 -12.27 -10.71 -0.13
CA THR A 116 -10.87 -11.03 -0.30
C THR A 116 -10.69 -12.15 -1.33
N ALA A 117 -9.65 -12.07 -2.13
CA ALA A 117 -9.26 -13.05 -3.15
C ALA A 117 -7.74 -13.25 -3.12
N ILE A 118 -7.28 -14.37 -3.66
CA ILE A 118 -5.87 -14.70 -3.82
C ILE A 118 -5.63 -15.16 -5.26
N ALA A 119 -4.62 -14.57 -5.89
CA ALA A 119 -4.11 -14.93 -7.21
C ALA A 119 -2.62 -15.27 -7.10
N SER A 120 -2.07 -15.95 -8.11
CA SER A 120 -0.67 -16.37 -8.10
C SER A 120 0.00 -16.22 -9.46
N SER A 121 1.33 -16.18 -9.45
CA SER A 121 2.17 -16.16 -10.65
C SER A 121 3.49 -16.90 -10.42
N LYS A 122 4.12 -17.33 -11.51
CA LYS A 122 5.51 -17.83 -11.51
C LYS A 122 6.53 -16.73 -11.79
N SER A 123 6.08 -15.52 -12.07
CA SER A 123 6.91 -14.35 -12.31
C SER A 123 6.63 -13.27 -11.28
N VAL A 124 7.68 -12.59 -10.82
CA VAL A 124 7.58 -11.40 -9.97
C VAL A 124 6.80 -10.26 -10.66
N PHE A 125 6.68 -10.30 -11.98
CA PHE A 125 5.99 -9.30 -12.80
C PHE A 125 4.56 -9.71 -13.18
N GLY A 126 4.06 -10.84 -12.65
CA GLY A 126 2.78 -11.38 -13.07
C GLY A 126 2.79 -11.94 -14.51
N PRO A 127 1.60 -12.06 -15.14
CA PRO A 127 0.30 -11.74 -14.58
C PRO A 127 -0.05 -12.66 -13.40
N PHE A 128 -0.78 -12.13 -12.41
CA PHE A 128 -1.34 -12.87 -11.30
C PHE A 128 -2.76 -13.29 -11.65
N LEU A 129 -2.99 -14.59 -11.65
CA LEU A 129 -4.25 -15.20 -12.09
C LEU A 129 -4.79 -16.16 -11.01
N GLN A 130 -6.08 -16.46 -11.10
CA GLN A 130 -6.70 -17.55 -10.34
C GLN A 130 -6.95 -18.75 -11.26
N GLU A 131 -6.62 -19.95 -10.77
CA GLU A 131 -7.01 -21.20 -11.42
C GLU A 131 -8.54 -21.38 -11.38
N GLU A 132 -9.14 -21.09 -10.22
CA GLU A 132 -10.59 -21.03 -10.02
C GLU A 132 -10.96 -19.60 -9.56
N ILE A 133 -11.80 -18.93 -10.35
CA ILE A 133 -12.21 -17.53 -10.09
C ILE A 133 -13.25 -17.51 -8.96
N LYS A 134 -12.79 -17.29 -7.73
CA LYS A 134 -13.63 -17.22 -6.53
C LYS A 134 -13.02 -16.33 -5.45
N PRO A 135 -13.82 -15.80 -4.50
CA PRO A 135 -13.28 -15.20 -3.31
C PRO A 135 -12.72 -16.27 -2.37
N ILE A 136 -11.85 -15.87 -1.44
CA ILE A 136 -11.32 -16.73 -0.37
C ILE A 136 -12.44 -17.22 0.56
N ASP A 137 -13.38 -16.32 0.89
CA ASP A 137 -14.58 -16.62 1.64
C ASP A 137 -15.74 -15.79 1.10
N GLY A 138 -16.74 -16.47 0.54
CA GLY A 138 -17.97 -15.87 0.02
C GLY A 138 -19.14 -15.84 1.01
N SER A 139 -18.96 -16.33 2.25
CA SER A 139 -20.03 -16.42 3.24
C SER A 139 -20.46 -15.05 3.82
N ALA A 140 -19.55 -14.08 3.79
CA ALA A 140 -19.80 -12.70 4.20
C ALA A 140 -18.82 -11.76 3.50
N LYS A 141 -19.20 -10.49 3.34
CA LYS A 141 -18.29 -9.47 2.82
C LYS A 141 -17.09 -9.26 3.76
N ASN A 142 -15.92 -9.09 3.16
CA ASN A 142 -14.64 -8.92 3.85
C ASN A 142 -13.64 -8.17 2.96
N ILE A 143 -12.71 -7.43 3.56
CA ILE A 143 -11.71 -6.62 2.84
C ILE A 143 -10.33 -6.74 3.51
N ASP A 144 -9.33 -6.12 2.90
CA ASP A 144 -7.98 -5.93 3.45
C ASP A 144 -7.30 -7.25 3.87
N PRO A 145 -7.07 -8.19 2.95
CA PRO A 145 -6.46 -9.46 3.28
C PRO A 145 -4.97 -9.30 3.58
N PHE A 146 -4.52 -9.92 4.65
CA PHE A 146 -3.11 -10.13 4.96
C PHE A 146 -2.89 -11.58 5.35
N LEU A 147 -2.19 -12.33 4.49
CA LEU A 147 -1.82 -13.71 4.75
C LEU A 147 -0.48 -13.76 5.47
N PHE A 148 -0.45 -14.42 6.62
CA PHE A 148 0.74 -14.62 7.44
C PHE A 148 1.08 -16.10 7.50
N LYS A 149 2.30 -16.48 7.10
CA LYS A 149 2.86 -17.83 7.29
C LYS A 149 3.64 -17.85 8.60
N ASP A 150 3.30 -18.78 9.48
CA ASP A 150 3.96 -18.96 10.77
C ASP A 150 5.11 -19.98 10.67
N ASP A 151 5.95 -20.02 11.71
CA ASP A 151 7.13 -20.89 11.77
C ASP A 151 6.77 -22.39 11.78
N ASP A 152 5.52 -22.74 12.13
CA ASP A 152 5.00 -24.11 12.08
C ASP A 152 4.49 -24.51 10.68
N GLY A 153 4.61 -23.61 9.69
CA GLY A 153 4.19 -23.82 8.31
C GLY A 153 2.70 -23.57 8.06
N LYS A 154 1.91 -23.20 9.08
CA LYS A 154 0.51 -22.83 8.90
C LYS A 154 0.36 -21.41 8.38
N TYR A 155 -0.77 -21.16 7.73
CA TYR A 155 -1.13 -19.86 7.21
C TYR A 155 -2.33 -19.32 7.97
N TYR A 156 -2.34 -18.02 8.20
CA TYR A 156 -3.40 -17.30 8.88
C TYR A 156 -3.80 -16.12 8.03
N LEU A 157 -5.07 -16.05 7.64
CA LEU A 157 -5.62 -14.89 6.98
C LEU A 157 -6.15 -13.92 8.01
N TYR A 158 -5.55 -12.74 8.06
CA TYR A 158 -6.12 -11.58 8.74
C TYR A 158 -6.90 -10.77 7.71
N HIS A 159 -8.13 -10.38 8.03
CA HIS A 159 -8.95 -9.54 7.17
C HIS A 159 -9.92 -8.71 7.99
N VAL A 160 -10.62 -7.81 7.32
CA VAL A 160 -11.73 -7.06 7.91
C VAL A 160 -13.04 -7.81 7.66
N ARG A 161 -13.91 -7.87 8.69
CA ARG A 161 -15.34 -8.14 8.50
C ARG A 161 -16.18 -7.00 9.05
N PHE A 162 -17.39 -6.89 8.50
CA PHE A 162 -18.33 -5.84 8.86
C PHE A 162 -19.28 -6.29 9.98
N ASN A 163 -19.11 -5.72 11.18
CA ASN A 163 -19.97 -5.98 12.34
C ASN A 163 -20.36 -4.65 13.01
N LYS A 164 -21.23 -3.88 12.34
CA LYS A 164 -21.56 -2.49 12.73
C LYS A 164 -20.31 -1.58 12.81
N GLY A 165 -19.38 -1.82 11.90
CA GLY A 165 -18.03 -1.23 11.85
C GLY A 165 -17.07 -2.19 11.17
N ASN A 166 -15.83 -1.76 10.92
CA ASN A 166 -14.75 -2.62 10.43
C ASN A 166 -14.01 -3.20 11.63
N TYR A 167 -13.93 -4.52 11.72
CA TYR A 167 -13.18 -5.22 12.75
C TYR A 167 -12.22 -6.19 12.09
N LEU A 168 -11.06 -6.38 12.71
CA LEU A 168 -10.08 -7.37 12.27
C LEU A 168 -10.47 -8.76 12.76
N TRP A 169 -10.41 -9.73 11.85
CA TRP A 169 -10.65 -11.14 12.09
C TRP A 169 -9.46 -11.94 11.58
N VAL A 170 -9.26 -13.11 12.18
CA VAL A 170 -8.26 -14.09 11.77
C VAL A 170 -8.91 -15.46 11.63
N ALA A 171 -8.46 -16.22 10.64
CA ALA A 171 -8.77 -17.64 10.49
C ALA A 171 -7.53 -18.37 9.98
N GLU A 172 -7.39 -19.65 10.32
CA GLU A 172 -6.42 -20.51 9.63
C GLU A 172 -6.80 -20.61 8.14
N PHE A 173 -5.80 -20.59 7.28
CA PHE A 173 -5.95 -20.57 5.83
C PHE A 173 -5.35 -21.84 5.22
N ASP A 174 -6.12 -22.47 4.34
CA ASP A 174 -5.70 -23.64 3.57
C ASP A 174 -5.15 -23.17 2.22
N MET A 175 -3.82 -23.21 2.08
CA MET A 175 -3.12 -22.79 0.85
C MET A 175 -3.47 -23.64 -0.37
N VAL A 176 -3.86 -24.90 -0.18
CA VAL A 176 -4.26 -25.77 -1.29
C VAL A 176 -5.66 -25.41 -1.77
N LYS A 177 -6.60 -25.23 -0.85
CA LYS A 177 -8.01 -24.90 -1.19
C LYS A 177 -8.23 -23.43 -1.53
N ARG A 178 -7.27 -22.56 -1.20
CA ARG A 178 -7.36 -21.10 -1.32
C ARG A 178 -8.55 -20.52 -0.53
N SER A 179 -8.79 -21.07 0.65
CA SER A 179 -9.92 -20.72 1.50
C SER A 179 -9.54 -20.71 2.98
N ILE A 180 -10.28 -19.97 3.79
CA ILE A 180 -10.17 -20.09 5.26
C ILE A 180 -10.79 -21.40 5.75
N LYS A 181 -10.43 -21.79 6.97
CA LYS A 181 -11.12 -22.78 7.80
C LYS A 181 -12.16 -22.08 8.69
N PRO A 182 -13.46 -22.07 8.33
CA PRO A 182 -14.45 -21.21 8.98
C PRO A 182 -14.60 -21.45 10.48
N GLU A 183 -14.38 -22.67 10.94
CA GLU A 183 -14.43 -23.07 12.36
C GLU A 183 -13.35 -22.40 13.22
N THR A 184 -12.30 -21.85 12.61
CA THR A 184 -11.21 -21.15 13.30
C THR A 184 -11.39 -19.63 13.33
N LEU A 185 -12.42 -19.12 12.66
CA LEU A 185 -12.64 -17.70 12.47
C LEU A 185 -12.90 -16.97 13.80
N LYS A 186 -12.09 -15.96 14.09
CA LYS A 186 -12.11 -15.23 15.36
C LYS A 186 -11.83 -13.74 15.20
N GLN A 187 -12.58 -12.89 15.88
CA GLN A 187 -12.30 -11.45 15.94
C GLN A 187 -11.01 -11.20 16.77
N CYS A 188 -10.14 -10.33 16.28
CA CYS A 188 -8.84 -10.04 16.91
C CYS A 188 -8.97 -9.02 18.04
N LEU A 189 -9.61 -7.89 17.76
CA LEU A 189 -9.59 -6.68 18.59
C LEU A 189 -10.96 -6.00 18.55
N ASP A 190 -11.29 -5.27 19.62
CA ASP A 190 -12.41 -4.33 19.68
C ASP A 190 -11.91 -2.87 19.54
N CYS A 191 -12.81 -1.92 19.28
CA CYS A 191 -12.51 -0.49 19.34
C CYS A 191 -12.61 -0.03 20.80
N THR A 192 -11.47 0.18 21.47
CA THR A 192 -11.41 0.42 22.93
C THR A 192 -10.66 1.69 23.30
N GLU A 193 -9.82 2.22 22.40
CA GLU A 193 -8.96 3.35 22.69
C GLU A 193 -9.50 4.64 22.07
N PRO A 194 -9.38 5.81 22.75
CA PRO A 194 -9.91 7.07 22.24
C PRO A 194 -9.37 7.48 20.86
N TRP A 195 -8.11 7.14 20.54
CA TRP A 195 -7.49 7.49 19.26
C TRP A 195 -8.12 6.75 18.07
N GLU A 196 -8.82 5.64 18.31
CA GLU A 196 -9.42 4.79 17.27
C GLU A 196 -10.75 5.35 16.74
N LYS A 197 -11.29 6.38 17.40
CA LYS A 197 -12.61 6.96 17.08
C LYS A 197 -12.65 8.46 17.37
N THR A 198 -11.92 9.24 16.59
CA THR A 198 -11.94 10.70 16.69
C THR A 198 -13.18 11.30 16.02
N PRO A 199 -13.65 12.48 16.46
CA PRO A 199 -14.89 13.09 15.95
C PRO A 199 -14.72 13.81 14.60
N ASN A 200 -13.50 13.86 14.03
CA ASN A 200 -13.20 14.64 12.82
C ASN A 200 -13.79 14.04 11.53
N TYR A 201 -14.35 12.84 11.60
CA TYR A 201 -15.18 12.25 10.55
C TYR A 201 -16.20 11.30 11.15
N LYS A 202 -17.48 11.46 10.80
CA LYS A 202 -18.55 10.60 11.35
C LYS A 202 -18.54 9.23 10.66
N SER A 203 -18.14 8.19 11.39
CA SER A 203 -18.22 6.80 10.95
C SER A 203 -18.59 5.85 12.08
N ALA A 204 -18.97 4.62 11.73
CA ALA A 204 -18.85 3.49 12.65
C ALA A 204 -17.37 3.27 13.04
N PRO A 205 -17.07 2.49 14.10
CA PRO A 205 -15.70 2.08 14.41
C PRO A 205 -15.05 1.41 13.19
N ILE A 206 -13.79 1.77 12.93
CA ILE A 206 -13.01 1.18 11.84
C ILE A 206 -11.66 0.76 12.41
N MET A 207 -11.39 -0.53 12.30
CA MET A 207 -10.06 -1.13 12.41
C MET A 207 -9.81 -1.98 11.17
N GLU A 208 -8.78 -1.63 10.40
CA GLU A 208 -8.55 -2.18 9.06
C GLU A 208 -7.06 -2.19 8.68
N GLY A 209 -6.73 -2.64 7.46
CA GLY A 209 -5.35 -2.76 6.97
C GLY A 209 -4.43 -3.56 7.90
N PRO A 210 -4.74 -4.83 8.21
CA PRO A 210 -3.91 -5.63 9.09
C PRO A 210 -2.54 -5.89 8.45
N THR A 211 -1.50 -5.86 9.27
CA THR A 211 -0.19 -6.41 8.93
C THR A 211 0.34 -7.18 10.13
N VAL A 212 0.80 -8.41 9.91
CA VAL A 212 1.31 -9.26 10.98
C VAL A 212 2.76 -9.62 10.77
N LYS A 213 3.56 -9.44 11.82
CA LYS A 213 4.93 -9.94 11.92
C LYS A 213 5.10 -10.72 13.21
N LYS A 214 5.99 -11.71 13.16
CA LYS A 214 6.44 -12.44 14.35
C LYS A 214 7.91 -12.14 14.58
N TRP A 215 8.23 -11.65 15.76
CA TRP A 215 9.60 -11.38 16.19
C TRP A 215 9.82 -12.00 17.55
N ASP A 216 10.83 -12.88 17.65
CA ASP A 216 11.23 -13.55 18.89
C ASP A 216 10.05 -14.23 19.63
N GLY A 217 9.19 -14.91 18.87
CA GLY A 217 8.03 -15.63 19.41
C GLY A 217 6.80 -14.77 19.74
N VAL A 218 6.87 -13.45 19.52
CA VAL A 218 5.76 -12.53 19.76
C VAL A 218 5.18 -12.06 18.43
N TYR A 219 3.85 -12.11 18.30
CA TYR A 219 3.10 -11.63 17.15
C TYR A 219 2.78 -10.15 17.34
N TYR A 220 2.93 -9.37 16.28
CA TYR A 220 2.63 -7.94 16.21
C TYR A 220 1.61 -7.73 15.11
N LEU A 221 0.38 -7.37 15.49
CA LEU A 221 -0.69 -7.00 14.58
C LEU A 221 -0.74 -5.48 14.49
N PHE A 222 -0.18 -4.94 13.41
CA PHE A 222 -0.36 -3.54 13.01
C PHE A 222 -1.74 -3.38 12.38
N TYR A 223 -2.39 -2.26 12.66
CA TYR A 223 -3.71 -1.94 12.12
C TYR A 223 -3.91 -0.44 12.06
N SER A 224 -4.77 -0.01 11.15
CA SER A 224 -5.22 1.37 11.05
C SER A 224 -6.57 1.55 11.70
N ALA A 225 -6.81 2.73 12.28
CA ALA A 225 -8.11 3.08 12.85
C ALA A 225 -8.62 4.44 12.39
N ASN A 226 -9.92 4.68 12.61
CA ASN A 226 -10.75 5.74 12.02
C ASN A 226 -11.08 5.48 10.54
N HIS A 227 -12.03 6.23 9.97
CA HIS A 227 -12.31 6.17 8.53
C HIS A 227 -11.15 6.82 7.74
N PHE A 228 -10.75 6.31 6.56
CA PHE A 228 -9.62 6.88 5.78
C PHE A 228 -9.79 8.36 5.37
N MET A 229 -11.04 8.86 5.34
CA MET A 229 -11.35 10.28 5.10
C MET A 229 -11.10 11.17 6.33
N ASN A 230 -10.96 10.56 7.51
CA ASN A 230 -10.60 11.26 8.73
C ASN A 230 -9.12 11.67 8.66
N ILE A 231 -8.85 12.93 9.00
CA ILE A 231 -7.48 13.45 9.12
C ILE A 231 -6.66 12.72 10.20
N ASP A 232 -7.33 12.11 11.19
CA ASP A 232 -6.72 11.29 12.24
C ASP A 232 -6.63 9.79 11.90
N TYR A 233 -6.88 9.39 10.64
CA TYR A 233 -6.55 8.02 10.21
C TYR A 233 -5.09 7.73 10.55
N SER A 234 -4.86 6.66 11.31
CA SER A 234 -3.60 6.43 12.03
C SER A 234 -3.35 4.95 12.26
N VAL A 235 -2.08 4.59 12.48
CA VAL A 235 -1.64 3.19 12.70
C VAL A 235 -1.25 2.98 14.15
N GLY A 236 -1.78 1.91 14.73
CA GLY A 236 -1.32 1.34 15.99
C GLY A 236 -0.90 -0.12 15.81
N TYR A 237 -0.45 -0.74 16.90
CA TYR A 237 -0.27 -2.19 16.91
C TYR A 237 -0.71 -2.83 18.23
N ALA A 238 -0.97 -4.13 18.18
CA ALA A 238 -1.20 -4.99 19.32
C ALA A 238 -0.26 -6.19 19.29
N THR A 239 -0.04 -6.81 20.44
CA THR A 239 0.87 -7.96 20.59
C THR A 239 0.14 -9.19 21.12
N SER A 240 0.61 -10.38 20.75
CA SER A 240 0.14 -11.64 21.30
C SER A 240 1.24 -12.71 21.29
N THR A 241 1.04 -13.79 22.03
CA THR A 241 1.84 -15.02 21.97
C THR A 241 1.20 -16.09 21.07
N SER A 242 0.08 -15.77 20.42
CA SER A 242 -0.66 -16.65 19.51
C SER A 242 -1.15 -15.87 18.29
N PRO A 243 -1.21 -16.48 17.10
CA PRO A 243 -1.76 -15.84 15.91
C PRO A 243 -3.28 -15.56 16.05
N PHE A 244 -3.96 -16.19 17.01
CA PHE A 244 -5.38 -15.95 17.30
C PHE A 244 -5.64 -14.93 18.42
N GLY A 245 -4.58 -14.29 18.95
CA GLY A 245 -4.71 -13.51 20.18
C GLY A 245 -4.81 -14.39 21.44
N PRO A 246 -5.23 -13.82 22.59
CA PRO A 246 -5.74 -12.46 22.75
C PRO A 246 -4.68 -11.41 22.44
N TRP A 247 -5.13 -10.27 21.92
CA TRP A 247 -4.26 -9.20 21.47
C TRP A 247 -4.23 -8.06 22.50
N LYS A 248 -3.03 -7.68 22.94
CA LYS A 248 -2.80 -6.55 23.85
C LYS A 248 -2.33 -5.34 23.06
N LYS A 249 -3.17 -4.29 22.98
CA LYS A 249 -2.80 -3.02 22.32
C LYS A 249 -1.61 -2.38 23.01
N ASN A 250 -0.71 -1.80 22.22
CA ASN A 250 0.37 -0.98 22.73
C ASN A 250 -0.19 0.31 23.36
N THR A 251 0.23 0.63 24.57
CA THR A 251 -0.26 1.78 25.33
C THR A 251 0.16 3.13 24.74
N ASN A 252 1.19 3.12 23.89
CA ASN A 252 1.70 4.31 23.20
C ASN A 252 1.13 4.46 21.78
N ASN A 253 0.06 3.72 21.43
CA ASN A 253 -0.63 3.93 20.16
C ASN A 253 -1.29 5.33 20.11
N PRO A 254 -1.43 5.92 18.90
CA PRO A 254 -0.94 5.43 17.61
C PRO A 254 0.56 5.71 17.41
N ILE A 255 1.23 4.87 16.62
CA ILE A 255 2.66 5.00 16.28
C ILE A 255 2.90 5.75 14.96
N ILE A 256 1.88 5.83 14.10
CA ILE A 256 1.84 6.71 12.91
C ILE A 256 0.56 7.52 13.00
N HIS A 257 0.69 8.84 13.02
CA HIS A 257 -0.42 9.79 13.08
C HIS A 257 0.06 11.14 12.52
N ARG A 258 -0.84 11.98 12.03
CA ARG A 258 -0.49 13.29 11.45
C ARG A 258 0.37 14.18 12.35
N SER A 259 0.22 14.10 13.68
CA SER A 259 1.06 14.85 14.62
C SER A 259 2.51 14.35 14.69
N LEU A 260 2.77 13.13 14.21
CA LEU A 260 4.09 12.51 14.18
C LEU A 260 4.76 12.67 12.81
N VAL A 261 3.99 12.52 11.73
CA VAL A 261 4.51 12.52 10.35
C VAL A 261 4.22 13.78 9.54
N GLY A 262 3.37 14.68 10.05
CA GLY A 262 3.08 15.98 9.46
C GLY A 262 2.10 15.99 8.29
N GLU A 263 1.44 14.87 7.97
CA GLU A 263 0.48 14.77 6.85
C GLU A 263 -0.82 14.07 7.32
N ASN A 264 -1.97 14.54 6.85
CA ASN A 264 -3.28 14.00 7.24
C ASN A 264 -3.51 12.58 6.73
N GLY A 265 -4.33 11.83 7.47
CA GLY A 265 -4.83 10.53 7.04
C GLY A 265 -3.75 9.46 6.86
N SER A 266 -2.81 9.40 7.81
CA SER A 266 -1.59 8.59 7.73
C SER A 266 -1.82 7.15 8.20
N GLY A 267 -2.25 6.27 7.30
CA GLY A 267 -2.55 4.88 7.64
C GLY A 267 -2.58 3.96 6.44
N HIS A 268 -3.09 2.74 6.68
CA HIS A 268 -3.08 1.52 5.86
C HIS A 268 -1.75 1.27 5.15
N GLY A 269 -1.12 0.16 5.47
CA GLY A 269 0.17 -0.14 4.88
C GLY A 269 0.73 -1.48 5.33
N ASP A 270 2.04 -1.64 5.15
CA ASP A 270 2.73 -2.90 5.39
C ASP A 270 4.13 -2.67 5.98
N VAL A 271 4.60 -3.67 6.72
CA VAL A 271 5.94 -3.74 7.28
C VAL A 271 6.81 -4.60 6.37
N PHE A 272 7.96 -4.07 5.96
CA PHE A 272 8.95 -4.82 5.18
C PHE A 272 10.35 -4.62 5.74
N LYS A 273 11.23 -5.59 5.49
CA LYS A 273 12.65 -5.48 5.81
C LYS A 273 13.38 -4.95 4.58
N GLY A 274 14.10 -3.85 4.75
CA GLY A 274 14.88 -3.23 3.69
C GLY A 274 16.15 -4.00 3.34
N LEU A 275 16.76 -3.65 2.21
CA LEU A 275 18.05 -4.20 1.78
C LEU A 275 19.20 -3.84 2.74
N ASP A 276 19.01 -2.79 3.55
CA ASP A 276 19.93 -2.37 4.62
C ASP A 276 19.70 -3.13 5.95
N GLY A 277 18.78 -4.10 5.96
CA GLY A 277 18.43 -4.89 7.13
C GLY A 277 17.52 -4.21 8.16
N ARG A 278 17.14 -2.94 7.96
CA ARG A 278 16.19 -2.24 8.83
C ARG A 278 14.74 -2.59 8.47
N TYR A 279 13.83 -2.41 9.42
CA TYR A 279 12.41 -2.50 9.14
C TYR A 279 11.84 -1.13 8.78
N TYR A 280 10.87 -1.13 7.87
CA TYR A 280 10.16 0.04 7.40
C TYR A 280 8.66 -0.22 7.43
N TYR A 281 7.89 0.85 7.49
CA TYR A 281 6.45 0.84 7.28
C TYR A 281 6.14 1.68 6.03
N VAL A 282 5.57 1.07 5.00
CA VAL A 282 4.98 1.79 3.86
C VAL A 282 3.53 2.10 4.19
N TYR A 283 3.04 3.30 3.91
CA TYR A 283 1.68 3.74 4.23
C TYR A 283 1.19 4.79 3.24
N HIS A 284 -0.08 5.20 3.32
CA HIS A 284 -0.58 6.33 2.55
C HIS A 284 -0.93 7.53 3.43
N VAL A 285 -1.00 8.70 2.79
CA VAL A 285 -1.50 9.96 3.35
C VAL A 285 -2.50 10.61 2.41
N HIS A 286 -3.26 11.60 2.87
CA HIS A 286 -4.09 12.44 2.01
C HIS A 286 -3.25 13.18 0.95
N SER A 287 -3.89 13.60 -0.14
CA SER A 287 -3.23 14.39 -1.20
C SER A 287 -2.68 15.72 -0.67
N SER A 288 -3.48 16.41 0.16
CA SER A 288 -3.15 17.66 0.84
C SER A 288 -4.03 17.85 2.10
N ASP A 289 -3.85 18.96 2.81
CA ASP A 289 -4.64 19.27 4.00
C ASP A 289 -6.14 19.46 3.73
N SER A 290 -6.52 19.79 2.49
CA SER A 290 -7.91 20.04 2.08
C SER A 290 -8.48 18.96 1.16
N THR A 291 -7.65 18.03 0.68
CA THR A 291 -8.06 17.05 -0.34
C THR A 291 -7.54 15.65 -0.01
N VAL A 292 -8.47 14.69 0.12
CA VAL A 292 -8.14 13.29 0.44
C VAL A 292 -7.47 12.58 -0.74
N GLN A 293 -8.04 12.70 -1.95
CA GLN A 293 -7.63 11.91 -3.12
C GLN A 293 -6.84 12.73 -4.17
N PRO A 294 -5.97 12.10 -4.96
CA PRO A 294 -5.49 10.73 -4.76
C PRO A 294 -4.56 10.68 -3.55
N ARG A 295 -4.71 9.65 -2.70
CA ARG A 295 -3.82 9.43 -1.56
C ARG A 295 -2.39 9.16 -2.06
N LYS A 296 -1.39 9.59 -1.29
CA LYS A 296 0.04 9.52 -1.66
C LYS A 296 0.78 8.51 -0.79
N THR A 297 1.71 7.77 -1.37
CA THR A 297 2.52 6.77 -0.67
C THR A 297 3.64 7.43 0.14
N ARG A 298 3.93 6.89 1.32
CA ARG A 298 5.04 7.27 2.20
C ARG A 298 5.72 6.01 2.72
N ILE A 299 6.99 6.13 3.07
CA ILE A 299 7.75 5.06 3.72
C ILE A 299 8.47 5.66 4.92
N VAL A 300 8.43 5.00 6.07
CA VAL A 300 9.12 5.46 7.27
C VAL A 300 9.92 4.31 7.92
N PRO A 301 11.18 4.53 8.34
CA PRO A 301 11.90 3.52 9.10
C PRO A 301 11.24 3.27 10.46
N LEU A 302 11.16 2.01 10.86
CA LEU A 302 10.75 1.61 12.20
C LEU A 302 11.95 1.65 13.14
N ILE A 303 11.74 2.21 14.32
CA ILE A 303 12.67 2.14 15.46
C ILE A 303 12.13 1.06 16.39
N MET A 304 12.89 -0.02 16.55
CA MET A 304 12.52 -1.16 17.39
C MET A 304 13.47 -1.25 18.58
N LYS A 305 12.93 -1.18 19.80
CA LYS A 305 13.70 -1.34 21.04
C LYS A 305 13.14 -2.50 21.85
N LYS A 306 13.97 -3.50 22.17
CA LYS A 306 13.54 -4.69 22.92
C LYS A 306 13.64 -4.45 24.42
N GLU A 307 12.53 -4.57 25.13
CA GLU A 307 12.46 -4.51 26.59
C GLU A 307 11.57 -5.65 27.08
N ASN A 308 12.01 -6.40 28.10
CA ASN A 308 11.26 -7.52 28.67
C ASN A 308 10.73 -8.54 27.64
N GLY A 309 11.52 -8.80 26.59
CA GLY A 309 11.15 -9.75 25.52
C GLY A 309 10.21 -9.20 24.44
N ILE A 310 9.75 -7.95 24.54
CA ILE A 310 8.84 -7.31 23.58
C ILE A 310 9.55 -6.13 22.90
N TYR A 311 9.36 -5.96 21.60
CA TYR A 311 9.78 -4.78 20.86
C TYR A 311 8.78 -3.64 21.06
N HIS A 312 9.25 -2.54 21.61
CA HIS A 312 8.59 -1.25 21.56
C HIS A 312 8.92 -0.60 20.22
N ILE A 313 7.88 -0.42 19.40
CA ILE A 313 8.02 0.03 18.01
C ILE A 313 7.53 1.47 17.91
N THR A 314 8.39 2.33 17.36
CA THR A 314 8.09 3.72 17.00
C THR A 314 8.63 3.98 15.60
N ILE A 315 8.52 5.22 15.11
CA ILE A 315 8.99 5.59 13.77
C ILE A 315 10.13 6.60 13.82
N ASP A 316 11.03 6.54 12.84
CA ASP A 316 12.01 7.60 12.60
C ASP A 316 11.40 8.72 11.76
N ARG A 317 10.66 9.61 12.44
CA ARG A 317 9.97 10.73 11.80
C ARG A 317 10.89 11.74 11.08
N LYS A 318 12.21 11.69 11.30
CA LYS A 318 13.16 12.57 10.61
C LYS A 318 13.54 12.05 9.21
N HIS A 319 13.29 10.77 8.95
CA HIS A 319 13.71 10.10 7.72
C HIS A 319 12.52 9.51 6.96
N ILE A 320 11.37 10.20 6.98
CA ILE A 320 10.21 9.84 6.15
C ILE A 320 10.60 10.02 4.68
N ILE A 321 10.46 8.96 3.90
CA ILE A 321 10.72 8.93 2.46
C ILE A 321 9.41 9.25 1.74
N LYS A 322 9.50 10.23 0.82
CA LYS A 322 8.44 10.57 -0.13
C LYS A 322 8.83 9.95 -1.49
N PRO A 323 8.38 8.72 -1.79
CA PRO A 323 8.78 8.05 -3.00
C PRO A 323 8.18 8.74 -4.22
N VAL A 324 8.98 8.82 -5.27
CA VAL A 324 8.62 9.39 -6.55
C VAL A 324 8.89 8.38 -7.66
N TRP A 325 8.11 8.47 -8.74
CA TRP A 325 8.27 7.60 -9.90
C TRP A 325 8.33 8.38 -11.20
N LYS A 326 8.94 7.76 -12.21
CA LYS A 326 9.00 8.23 -13.59
C LYS A 326 8.55 7.12 -14.54
#